data_AF-A0A3A8TMC1-F1
#
_entry.id   AF-A0A3A8TMC1-F1
#
_cell.length_a   1.000
_cell.length_b   1.000
_cell.length_c   1.000
_cell.angle_alpha   90.00
_cell.angle_beta   90.00
_cell.angle_gamma   90.00
#
_symmetry.space_group_name_H-M   'P 1'
#
loop_
_entity.id
_entity.type
_entity.pdbx_description
1 polymer ?
#
loop_
_entity_poly.entity_id
_entity_poly.type
_entity_poly.pdbx_seq_one_letter_code
_entity_poly.pdbx_strand_id
1 'polypeptide(L)'
;NNIMDMTGLDEKFKSMIGEQLDIQGKLKPVERRLGTLKKHLEQADIYFKYKGKKPLTEAEQILFTTAKDYLKGVMNGKTTIPTKTWKEEYTKLTAERKTLNQRYLALKEEVKEAEKIRKSVYSILRQEHREQQPQRKQDMER
;
A
#
# COMPACT_ATOMS: atom_id res chain seq x y z
N ASN A 1 -15.20 -14.63 -19.47
CA ASN A 1 -15.18 -15.93 -20.18
C ASN A 1 -14.03 -15.96 -21.19
N ASN A 2 -12.79 -16.25 -20.76
CA ASN A 2 -11.72 -16.71 -21.66
C ASN A 2 -10.48 -17.28 -20.91
N ILE A 3 -10.68 -18.06 -19.83
CA ILE A 3 -9.57 -18.83 -19.24
C ILE A 3 -9.71 -20.24 -19.83
N MET A 4 -9.11 -20.47 -20.99
CA MET A 4 -9.31 -21.71 -21.75
C MET A 4 -8.20 -22.74 -21.53
N ASP A 5 -7.10 -22.36 -20.85
CA ASP A 5 -5.98 -23.25 -20.51
C ASP A 5 -5.18 -22.76 -19.29
N MET A 6 -4.24 -23.60 -18.81
CA MET A 6 -3.36 -23.27 -17.68
C MET A 6 -2.46 -22.06 -17.96
N THR A 7 -2.10 -21.84 -19.23
CA THR A 7 -1.23 -20.73 -19.66
C THR A 7 -1.89 -19.38 -19.41
N GLY A 8 -3.16 -19.22 -19.82
CA GLY A 8 -3.91 -17.98 -19.60
C GLY A 8 -4.14 -17.67 -18.11
N LEU A 9 -4.23 -18.71 -17.27
CA LEU A 9 -4.32 -18.54 -15.82
C LEU A 9 -2.99 -18.05 -15.23
N ASP A 10 -1.85 -18.61 -15.66
CA ASP A 10 -0.52 -18.18 -15.22
C ASP A 10 -0.19 -16.74 -15.67
N GLU A 11 -0.59 -16.36 -16.88
CA GLU A 11 -0.46 -14.98 -17.37
C GLU A 11 -1.27 -14.00 -16.52
N LYS A 12 -2.52 -14.36 -16.19
CA LYS A 12 -3.36 -13.56 -15.29
C LYS A 12 -2.70 -13.39 -13.93
N PHE A 13 -2.12 -14.46 -13.36
CA PHE A 13 -1.37 -14.38 -12.10
C PHE A 13 -0.18 -13.43 -12.16
N LYS A 14 0.63 -13.53 -13.21
CA LYS A 14 1.77 -12.61 -13.41
C LYS A 14 1.30 -11.16 -13.46
N SER A 15 0.20 -10.87 -14.17
CA SER A 15 -0.40 -9.54 -14.21
C SER A 15 -0.84 -9.06 -12.83
N MET A 16 -1.57 -9.89 -12.07
CA MET A 16 -2.03 -9.53 -10.73
C MET A 16 -0.88 -9.29 -9.75
N ILE A 17 0.18 -10.11 -9.80
CA ILE A 17 1.39 -9.91 -8.99
C ILE A 17 2.09 -8.59 -9.38
N GLY A 18 2.20 -8.30 -10.67
CA GLY A 18 2.74 -7.02 -11.16
C GLY A 18 1.95 -5.83 -10.61
N GLU A 19 0.62 -5.88 -10.68
CA GLU A 19 -0.23 -4.82 -10.13
C GLU A 19 -0.10 -4.66 -8.61
N GLN A 20 0.06 -5.76 -7.85
CA GLN A 20 0.32 -5.67 -6.41
C GLN A 20 1.64 -4.96 -6.10
N LEU A 21 2.70 -5.28 -6.84
CA LEU A 21 4.01 -4.65 -6.70
C LEU A 21 3.94 -3.15 -7.05
N ASP A 22 3.22 -2.80 -8.10
CA ASP A 22 3.00 -1.40 -8.50
C ASP A 22 2.26 -0.61 -7.43
N ILE A 23 1.19 -1.19 -6.85
CA ILE A 23 0.44 -0.54 -5.77
C ILE A 23 1.35 -0.33 -4.54
N GLN A 24 2.12 -1.34 -4.15
CA GLN A 24 3.09 -1.19 -3.06
C GLN A 24 4.17 -0.14 -3.37
N GLY A 25 4.64 -0.10 -4.62
CA GLY A 25 5.59 0.90 -5.10
C GLY A 25 5.06 2.32 -4.96
N LYS A 26 3.77 2.53 -5.22
CA LYS A 26 3.08 3.83 -5.05
C LYS A 26 2.76 4.15 -3.59
N LEU A 27 2.42 3.15 -2.77
CA LEU A 27 2.06 3.35 -1.38
C LEU A 27 3.24 3.82 -0.52
N LYS A 28 4.43 3.23 -0.72
CA LYS A 28 5.65 3.55 0.04
C LYS A 28 6.00 5.06 0.06
N PRO A 29 6.10 5.78 -1.08
CA PRO A 29 6.39 7.21 -1.07
C PRO A 29 5.24 8.03 -0.46
N VAL A 30 3.98 7.64 -0.67
CA VAL A 30 2.81 8.31 -0.06
C VAL A 30 2.88 8.24 1.47
N GLU A 31 3.15 7.06 2.04
CA GLU A 31 3.26 6.87 3.48
C GLU A 31 4.45 7.63 4.08
N ARG A 32 5.61 7.60 3.41
CA ARG A 32 6.78 8.39 3.83
C ARG A 32 6.45 9.88 3.87
N ARG A 33 5.81 10.40 2.82
CA ARG A 33 5.46 11.82 2.73
C ARG A 33 4.42 12.22 3.77
N LEU A 34 3.40 11.37 4.02
CA LEU A 34 2.43 11.58 5.09
C LEU A 34 3.11 11.68 6.46
N GLY A 35 4.10 10.82 6.75
CA GLY A 35 4.87 10.87 7.98
C GLY A 35 5.66 12.18 8.13
N THR A 36 6.29 12.64 7.04
CA THR A 36 6.98 13.94 7.01
C THR A 36 6.03 15.11 7.26
N LEU A 37 4.89 15.15 6.56
CA LEU A 37 3.88 16.20 6.71
C LEU A 37 3.28 16.23 8.12
N LYS A 38 3.03 15.06 8.71
CA LYS A 38 2.55 14.97 10.09
C LYS A 38 3.52 15.67 11.06
N LYS A 39 4.82 15.38 10.94
CA LYS A 39 5.85 16.03 11.76
C LYS A 39 5.89 17.55 11.52
N HIS A 40 5.76 18.01 10.27
CA HIS A 40 5.69 19.44 9.97
C HIS A 40 4.51 20.14 10.66
N LEU A 41 3.33 19.53 10.60
CA LEU A 41 2.11 20.06 11.20
C LEU A 41 2.19 20.08 12.73
N GLU A 42 2.67 19.01 13.36
CA GLU A 42 2.86 18.95 14.82
C GLU A 42 3.81 20.05 15.32
N GLN A 43 4.92 20.26 14.64
CA GLN A 43 5.87 21.31 15.02
C GLN A 43 5.30 22.72 14.77
N ALA A 44 4.53 22.89 13.70
CA ALA A 44 3.80 24.14 13.47
C ALA A 44 2.78 24.43 14.58
N ASP A 45 2.02 23.43 15.01
CA ASP A 45 1.04 23.57 16.08
C ASP A 45 1.71 23.96 17.41
N ILE A 46 2.85 23.35 17.76
CA ILE A 46 3.65 23.74 18.94
C ILE A 46 4.13 25.20 18.82
N TYR A 47 4.67 25.57 17.65
CA TYR A 47 5.15 26.92 17.42
C TYR A 47 4.02 27.95 17.58
N PHE A 48 2.86 27.74 16.94
CA PHE A 48 1.73 28.67 17.04
C PHE A 48 1.10 28.67 18.44
N LYS A 49 1.13 27.55 19.17
CA LYS A 49 0.63 27.47 20.55
C LYS A 49 1.38 28.38 21.50
N TYR A 50 2.69 28.53 21.35
CA TYR A 50 3.55 29.26 22.29
C TYR A 50 4.09 30.59 21.76
N LYS A 51 3.98 30.86 20.45
CA LYS A 51 4.38 32.14 19.86
C LYS A 51 3.64 33.30 20.53
N GLY A 52 4.39 34.25 21.09
CA GLY A 52 3.86 35.47 21.68
C GLY A 52 3.28 35.32 23.09
N LYS A 53 3.23 34.10 23.65
CA LYS A 53 2.78 33.88 25.03
C LYS A 53 3.88 34.25 26.03
N LYS A 54 3.49 34.95 27.10
CA LYS A 54 4.32 35.23 28.28
C LYS A 54 3.44 35.28 29.54
N PRO A 55 3.82 34.66 30.67
CA PRO A 55 5.03 33.83 30.86
C PRO A 55 4.91 32.45 30.21
N LEU A 56 6.05 31.82 29.91
CA LEU A 56 6.15 30.41 29.52
C LEU A 56 6.96 29.69 30.59
N THR A 57 6.51 28.49 30.98
CA THR A 57 7.31 27.60 31.82
C THR A 57 8.58 27.15 31.08
N GLU A 58 9.59 26.68 31.80
CA GLU A 58 10.85 26.21 31.21
C GLU A 58 10.62 25.10 30.17
N ALA A 59 9.74 24.14 30.46
CA ALA A 59 9.36 23.08 29.52
C ALA A 59 8.73 23.63 28.23
N GLU A 60 7.86 24.63 28.33
CA GLU A 60 7.24 25.25 27.16
C GLU A 60 8.23 26.06 26.33
N GLN A 61 9.22 26.69 26.97
CA GLN A 61 10.30 27.38 26.28
C GLN A 61 11.16 26.38 25.47
N ILE A 62 11.47 25.22 26.04
CA ILE A 62 12.19 24.14 25.34
C ILE A 62 11.39 23.62 24.14
N LEU A 63 10.08 23.37 24.30
CA LEU A 63 9.22 22.93 23.20
C LEU A 63 9.14 23.97 22.09
N PHE A 64 8.96 25.25 22.45
CA PHE A 64 8.86 26.34 21.49
C PHE A 64 10.17 26.54 20.70
N THR A 65 11.32 26.52 21.38
CA THR A 65 12.64 26.65 20.73
C THR A 65 12.93 25.48 19.80
N THR A 66 12.69 24.25 20.26
CA THR A 66 12.83 23.03 19.43
C THR A 66 11.97 23.09 18.17
N ALA A 67 10.69 23.48 18.31
CA ALA A 67 9.79 23.61 17.17
C ALA A 67 10.23 24.72 16.21
N LYS A 68 10.68 25.86 16.74
CA LYS A 68 11.19 26.97 15.95
C LYS A 68 12.41 26.57 15.12
N ASP A 69 13.37 25.87 15.71
CA ASP A 69 14.60 25.45 15.03
C ASP A 69 14.32 24.37 13.98
N TYR A 70 13.44 23.42 14.28
CA TYR A 70 12.97 22.44 13.30
C TYR A 70 12.32 23.12 12.08
N LEU A 71 11.38 24.06 12.32
CA LEU A 71 10.68 24.76 11.25
C LEU A 71 11.64 25.63 10.42
N LYS A 72 12.68 26.22 11.04
CA LYS A 72 13.71 26.98 10.32
C LYS A 72 14.39 26.12 9.25
N GLY A 73 14.73 24.87 9.57
CA GLY A 73 15.29 23.93 8.60
C GLY A 73 14.30 23.54 7.50
N VAL A 74 13.06 23.26 7.86
CA VAL A 74 12.00 22.86 6.90
C VAL A 74 11.60 23.97 5.93
N MET A 75 11.61 25.23 6.39
CA MET A 75 11.16 26.37 5.59
C MET A 75 12.15 26.77 4.49
N ASN A 76 13.42 26.34 4.53
CA ASN A 76 14.45 26.63 3.53
C ASN A 76 14.45 28.10 3.06
N GLY A 77 14.46 29.05 3.99
CA GLY A 77 14.46 30.49 3.70
C GLY A 77 13.08 31.13 3.47
N LYS A 78 11.98 30.36 3.46
CA LYS A 78 10.63 30.92 3.46
C LYS A 78 10.33 31.63 4.78
N THR A 79 9.67 32.79 4.69
CA THR A 79 9.33 33.63 5.84
C THR A 79 8.03 33.24 6.53
N THR A 80 7.18 32.44 5.86
CA THR A 80 5.87 32.03 6.34
C THR A 80 5.75 30.51 6.39
N ILE A 81 5.29 29.98 7.53
CA ILE A 81 5.03 28.55 7.70
C ILE A 81 3.82 28.16 6.83
N PRO A 82 3.99 27.29 5.81
CA PRO A 82 2.94 26.99 4.83
C PRO A 82 1.97 25.91 5.35
N THR A 83 1.36 26.13 6.52
CA THR A 83 0.47 25.15 7.16
C THR A 83 -0.74 24.79 6.28
N LYS A 84 -1.31 25.76 5.56
CA LYS A 84 -2.40 25.53 4.61
C LYS A 84 -2.00 24.51 3.53
N THR A 85 -0.86 24.75 2.88
CA THR A 85 -0.33 23.85 1.84
C THR A 85 -0.04 22.46 2.38
N TRP A 86 0.55 22.34 3.59
CA TRP A 86 0.80 21.03 4.20
C TRP A 86 -0.49 20.27 4.52
N LYS A 87 -1.54 20.95 4.99
CA LYS A 87 -2.85 20.32 5.28
C LYS A 87 -3.55 19.85 4.00
N GLU A 88 -3.52 20.67 2.95
CA GLU A 88 -4.07 20.31 1.63
C GLU A 88 -3.35 19.08 1.05
N GLU A 89 -2.01 19.09 1.07
CA GLU A 89 -1.19 17.96 0.62
C GLU A 89 -1.47 16.70 1.44
N TYR A 90 -1.53 16.81 2.78
CA TYR A 90 -1.82 15.70 3.68
C TYR A 90 -3.19 15.07 3.41
N THR A 91 -4.20 15.91 3.14
CA THR A 91 -5.57 15.46 2.85
C THR A 91 -5.60 14.70 1.52
N LYS A 92 -4.95 15.24 0.48
CA LYS A 92 -4.83 14.60 -0.83
C LYS A 92 -4.13 13.23 -0.73
N LEU A 93 -2.98 13.18 -0.07
CA LEU A 93 -2.23 11.93 0.09
C LEU A 93 -2.96 10.90 0.96
N THR A 94 -3.76 11.36 1.93
CA THR A 94 -4.60 10.47 2.74
C THR A 94 -5.70 9.82 1.90
N ALA A 95 -6.33 10.59 1.00
CA ALA A 95 -7.31 10.07 0.05
C ALA A 95 -6.66 9.08 -0.92
N GLU A 96 -5.51 9.42 -1.50
CA GLU A 96 -4.75 8.55 -2.39
C GLU A 96 -4.37 7.22 -1.72
N ARG A 97 -3.81 7.27 -0.50
CA ARG A 97 -3.50 6.09 0.31
C ARG A 97 -4.72 5.20 0.51
N LYS A 98 -5.89 5.80 0.79
CA LYS A 98 -7.14 5.05 0.98
C LYS A 98 -7.54 4.33 -0.31
N THR A 99 -7.50 5.01 -1.45
CA THR A 99 -7.81 4.40 -2.76
C THR A 99 -6.83 3.28 -3.12
N LEU A 100 -5.53 3.49 -2.93
CA LEU A 100 -4.51 2.46 -3.17
C LEU A 100 -4.71 1.23 -2.29
N ASN A 101 -4.98 1.41 -1.00
CA ASN A 101 -5.25 0.31 -0.08
C ASN A 101 -6.53 -0.45 -0.43
N GLN A 102 -7.60 0.24 -0.84
CA GLN A 102 -8.82 -0.41 -1.32
C GLN A 102 -8.56 -1.27 -2.56
N ARG A 103 -7.82 -0.75 -3.54
CA ARG A 103 -7.45 -1.51 -4.74
C ARG A 103 -6.58 -2.73 -4.38
N TYR A 104 -5.62 -2.56 -3.47
CA TYR A 104 -4.79 -3.65 -3.00
C TYR A 104 -5.61 -4.78 -2.36
N LEU A 105 -6.58 -4.45 -1.51
CA LEU A 105 -7.45 -5.42 -0.87
C LEU A 105 -8.32 -6.15 -1.90
N ALA A 106 -8.92 -5.43 -2.86
CA ALA A 106 -9.71 -6.03 -3.92
C ALA A 106 -8.87 -7.01 -4.76
N LEU A 107 -7.66 -6.61 -5.15
CA LEU A 107 -6.73 -7.44 -5.91
C LEU A 107 -6.27 -8.67 -5.11
N LYS A 108 -6.09 -8.53 -3.79
CA LYS A 108 -5.77 -9.66 -2.91
C LYS A 108 -6.89 -10.70 -2.88
N GLU A 109 -8.15 -10.28 -2.87
CA GLU A 109 -9.28 -11.21 -2.96
C GLU A 109 -9.39 -11.85 -4.35
N GLU A 110 -9.14 -11.09 -5.44
CA GLU A 110 -9.12 -11.66 -6.78
C GLU A 110 -8.04 -12.74 -6.96
N VAL A 111 -6.84 -12.50 -6.41
CA VAL A 111 -5.75 -13.48 -6.40
C VAL A 111 -6.18 -14.77 -5.68
N LYS A 112 -6.86 -14.67 -4.54
CA LYS A 112 -7.36 -15.86 -3.82
C LYS A 112 -8.38 -16.66 -4.63
N GLU A 113 -9.31 -15.99 -5.31
CA GLU A 113 -10.29 -16.67 -6.16
C GLU A 113 -9.63 -17.33 -7.37
N ALA A 114 -8.68 -16.65 -8.01
CA ALA A 114 -7.88 -17.24 -9.09
C ALA A 114 -7.10 -18.48 -8.60
N GLU A 115 -6.61 -18.49 -7.35
CA GLU A 115 -5.89 -19.65 -6.80
C GLU A 115 -6.79 -20.85 -6.56
N LYS A 116 -8.04 -20.62 -6.13
CA LYS A 116 -9.04 -21.69 -6.01
C LYS A 116 -9.34 -22.30 -7.38
N ILE A 117 -9.53 -21.47 -8.40
CA ILE A 117 -9.74 -21.93 -9.78
C ILE A 117 -8.54 -22.75 -10.25
N ARG A 118 -7.31 -22.26 -10.03
CA ARG A 118 -6.07 -22.99 -10.40
C ARG A 118 -6.01 -24.38 -9.78
N LYS A 119 -6.32 -24.49 -8.50
CA LYS A 119 -6.34 -25.79 -7.78
C LYS A 119 -7.41 -26.72 -8.33
N SER A 120 -8.61 -26.19 -8.62
CA SER A 120 -9.70 -26.97 -9.21
C SER A 120 -9.36 -27.48 -10.60
N VAL A 121 -8.87 -26.61 -11.50
CA VAL A 121 -8.43 -26.99 -12.85
C VAL A 121 -7.34 -28.06 -12.79
N TYR A 122 -6.34 -27.89 -11.93
CA TYR A 122 -5.28 -28.90 -11.75
C TYR A 122 -5.82 -30.25 -11.28
N SER A 123 -6.82 -30.24 -10.37
CA SER A 123 -7.43 -31.48 -9.90
C SER A 123 -8.22 -32.22 -10.99
N ILE A 124 -8.94 -31.48 -11.85
CA ILE A 124 -9.71 -32.01 -12.97
C ILE A 124 -8.78 -32.60 -14.02
N LEU A 125 -7.77 -31.85 -14.48
CA LEU A 125 -6.80 -32.34 -15.46
C LEU A 125 -6.07 -33.61 -14.99
N ARG A 126 -5.76 -33.68 -13.70
CA ARG A 126 -5.15 -34.88 -13.09
C ARG A 126 -6.11 -36.07 -13.06
N GLN A 127 -7.40 -35.83 -12.84
CA GLN A 127 -8.42 -36.87 -12.87
C GLN A 127 -8.64 -37.37 -14.30
N GLU A 128 -8.85 -36.46 -15.26
CA GLU A 128 -9.00 -36.79 -16.68
C GLU A 128 -7.82 -37.62 -17.20
N HIS A 129 -6.59 -37.24 -16.83
CA HIS A 129 -5.40 -38.01 -17.21
C HIS A 129 -5.36 -39.42 -16.58
N ARG A 130 -5.90 -39.61 -15.38
CA ARG A 130 -6.03 -40.95 -14.76
C ARG A 130 -7.09 -41.80 -15.45
N GLU A 131 -8.18 -41.19 -15.90
CA GLU A 131 -9.28 -41.87 -16.59
C GLU A 131 -8.93 -42.19 -18.05
N GLN A 132 -8.09 -41.37 -18.69
CA GLN A 132 -7.60 -41.57 -20.07
C GLN A 132 -6.38 -42.50 -20.16
N GLN A 133 -5.65 -42.74 -19.07
CA GLN A 133 -4.69 -43.85 -19.02
C GLN A 133 -5.50 -45.14 -19.13
N PRO A 134 -5.28 -45.98 -20.17
CA PRO A 134 -5.90 -47.29 -20.20
C PRO A 134 -5.49 -47.96 -18.89
N GLN A 135 -6.46 -48.39 -18.08
CA GLN A 135 -6.20 -49.50 -17.18
C GLN A 135 -5.63 -50.58 -18.09
N ARG A 136 -4.31 -50.72 -18.10
CA ARG A 136 -3.62 -51.94 -18.53
C ARG A 136 -4.17 -52.99 -17.59
N LYS A 137 -5.37 -53.49 -17.93
CA LYS A 137 -5.90 -54.71 -17.41
C LYS A 137 -4.77 -55.68 -17.67
N GLN A 138 -4.23 -56.21 -16.58
CA GLN A 138 -3.55 -57.48 -16.60
C GLN A 138 -4.58 -58.51 -17.07
N ASP A 139 -4.86 -58.53 -18.38
CA ASP A 139 -5.08 -59.77 -19.09
C ASP A 139 -3.68 -60.29 -19.43
N MET A 140 -2.97 -60.75 -18.40
CA MET A 140 -1.91 -61.74 -18.59
C MET A 140 -2.42 -63.03 -17.95
N GLU A 141 -3.00 -63.82 -18.85
CA GLU A 141 -2.90 -65.28 -18.93
C GLU A 141 -3.37 -66.14 -17.74
N ARG A 142 -4.44 -66.91 -18.06
CA ARG A 142 -4.62 -68.36 -17.84
C ARG A 142 -4.69 -68.91 -16.42
#